data_AF-A0A968M1X5-F1
#
_entry.id   AF-A0A968M1X5-F1
#
_cell.length_a   1.000
_cell.length_b   1.000
_cell.length_c   1.000
_cell.angle_alpha   90.00
_cell.angle_beta   90.00
_cell.angle_gamma   90.00
#
_symmetry.space_group_name_H-M   'P 1'
#
loop_
_entity.id
_entity.type
_entity.pdbx_description
1 polymer ?
#
loop_
_entity_poly.entity_id
_entity_poly.type
_entity_poly.pdbx_seq_one_letter_code
_entity_poly.pdbx_strand_id
1 'polypeptide(L)'
;METFSNKDLAKSDDLVSPVLENYESFEKLGPIIGISAAESTPKAYARILQVIGLTNRHGKAYLEFDQLVQLLKKWETLYKAIALVRQEYTEDKYSVPAEFKQDIPGWNTYQKYAEYLPDL
;
A
#
# COMPACT_ATOMS: atom_id res chain seq x y z
N MET A 1 -20.85 14.85 11.82
CA MET A 1 -19.42 14.46 11.89
C MET A 1 -18.70 15.22 10.80
N GLU A 2 -18.14 16.37 11.13
CA GLU A 2 -17.24 17.08 10.23
C GLU A 2 -16.01 16.20 10.03
N THR A 3 -15.82 15.74 8.80
CA THR A 3 -14.67 14.96 8.40
C THR A 3 -13.43 15.84 8.54
N PHE A 4 -12.40 15.33 9.22
CA PHE A 4 -11.02 15.87 9.23
C PHE A 4 -10.36 15.81 7.83
N SER A 5 -11.13 16.05 6.76
CA SER A 5 -10.82 15.67 5.39
C SER A 5 -9.73 16.52 4.76
N ASN A 6 -9.42 17.69 5.34
CA ASN A 6 -8.59 18.70 4.68
C ASN A 6 -7.43 19.22 5.53
N LYS A 7 -7.19 18.64 6.72
CA LYS A 7 -5.96 18.94 7.47
C LYS A 7 -4.85 18.00 7.00
N ASP A 8 -3.65 18.56 6.88
CA ASP A 8 -2.47 17.81 6.47
C ASP A 8 -2.10 16.83 7.59
N LEU A 9 -2.59 15.59 7.47
CA LEU A 9 -2.30 14.51 8.41
C LEU A 9 -0.81 14.15 8.44
N ALA A 10 0.04 14.73 7.59
CA ALA A 10 1.48 14.54 7.66
C ALA A 10 2.12 15.17 8.91
N LYS A 11 1.51 16.21 9.50
CA LYS A 11 2.05 16.93 10.66
C LYS A 11 1.15 16.74 11.88
N SER A 12 1.64 16.01 12.88
CA SER A 12 0.89 15.81 14.13
C SER A 12 0.55 17.11 14.85
N ASP A 13 1.39 18.13 14.72
CA ASP A 13 1.23 19.40 15.43
C ASP A 13 -0.03 20.18 14.96
N ASP A 14 -0.44 20.00 13.70
CA ASP A 14 -1.67 20.60 13.14
C ASP A 14 -2.95 19.95 13.71
N LEU A 15 -2.80 18.79 14.36
CA LEU A 15 -3.88 18.04 15.00
C LEU A 15 -3.99 18.34 16.51
N VAL A 16 -3.03 19.05 17.11
CA VAL A 16 -3.06 19.38 18.53
C VAL A 16 -4.21 20.33 18.86
N SER A 17 -4.47 21.35 18.03
CA SER A 17 -5.57 22.30 18.28
C SER A 17 -6.96 21.61 18.27
N PRO A 18 -7.30 20.77 17.28
CA PRO A 18 -8.55 19.99 17.33
C PRO A 18 -8.67 19.03 18.52
N VAL A 19 -7.54 18.46 18.95
CA VAL A 19 -7.51 17.60 20.14
C VAL A 19 -7.81 18.41 21.39
N LEU A 20 -7.25 19.62 21.53
CA LEU A 20 -7.53 20.51 22.64
C LEU A 20 -9.00 20.93 22.70
N GLU A 21 -9.59 21.25 21.55
CA GLU A 21 -11.02 21.59 21.43
C GLU A 21 -11.94 20.45 21.93
N ASN A 22 -11.48 19.20 21.85
CA ASN A 22 -12.24 18.00 22.22
C ASN A 22 -11.58 17.20 23.35
N TYR A 23 -10.73 17.84 24.15
CA TYR A 23 -9.77 17.16 25.04
C TYR A 23 -10.45 16.26 26.07
N GLU A 24 -11.58 16.70 26.65
CA GLU A 24 -12.35 15.91 27.60
C GLU A 24 -12.79 14.55 27.02
N SER A 25 -13.13 14.50 25.74
CA SER A 25 -13.49 13.25 25.05
C SER A 25 -12.27 12.33 24.91
N PHE A 26 -11.11 12.89 24.59
CA PHE A 26 -9.86 12.14 24.47
C PHE A 26 -9.37 11.61 25.83
N GLU A 27 -9.48 12.39 26.91
CA GLU A 27 -9.14 11.90 28.26
C GLU A 27 -10.02 10.73 28.68
N LYS A 28 -11.33 10.78 28.42
CA LYS A 28 -12.24 9.67 28.71
C LYS A 28 -11.92 8.42 27.89
N LEU A 29 -11.44 8.61 26.65
CA LEU A 29 -11.02 7.51 25.78
C LEU A 29 -9.66 6.94 26.17
N GLY A 30 -8.74 7.74 26.73
CA GLY A 30 -7.37 7.35 27.05
C GLY A 30 -7.22 6.01 27.77
N PRO A 31 -7.88 5.81 28.93
CA PRO A 31 -7.84 4.55 29.66
C PRO A 31 -8.39 3.35 28.87
N ILE A 32 -9.40 3.58 28.02
CA ILE A 32 -10.03 2.54 27.20
C ILE A 32 -9.05 2.01 26.14
N ILE A 33 -8.24 2.91 25.56
CA ILE A 33 -7.24 2.57 24.55
C ILE A 33 -5.85 2.32 25.15
N GLY A 34 -5.75 2.17 26.47
CA GLY A 34 -4.53 1.77 27.17
C GLY A 34 -3.49 2.88 27.35
N ILE A 35 -3.87 4.15 27.21
CA ILE A 35 -2.98 5.28 27.51
C ILE A 35 -2.94 5.48 29.03
N SER A 36 -1.74 5.49 29.60
CA SER A 36 -1.57 5.80 31.01
C SER A 36 -1.86 7.28 31.29
N ALA A 37 -2.29 7.61 32.50
CA ALA A 37 -2.55 9.01 32.89
C ALA A 37 -1.31 9.91 32.70
N ALA A 38 -0.10 9.36 32.84
CA ALA A 38 1.16 10.08 32.62
C ALA A 38 1.41 10.43 31.13
N GLU A 39 0.79 9.69 30.21
CA GLU A 39 0.94 9.85 28.76
C GLU A 39 -0.26 10.56 28.12
N SER A 40 -1.34 10.78 28.90
CA SER A 40 -2.58 11.46 28.51
C SER A 40 -2.34 12.94 28.23
N THR A 41 -1.70 13.23 27.11
CA THR A 41 -1.37 14.59 26.67
C THR A 41 -2.03 14.88 25.32
N PRO A 42 -2.40 16.13 25.03
CA PRO A 42 -2.95 16.50 23.71
C PRO A 42 -2.06 16.07 22.54
N LYS A 43 -0.74 16.11 22.75
CA LYS A 43 0.24 15.67 21.74
C LYS A 43 0.21 14.16 21.50
N ALA A 44 0.01 13.35 22.54
CA ALA A 44 -0.15 11.90 22.39
C ALA A 44 -1.40 11.56 21.58
N TYR A 45 -2.52 12.19 21.91
CA TYR A 45 -3.78 12.01 21.16
C TYR A 45 -3.70 12.50 19.72
N ALA A 46 -2.98 13.61 19.46
CA ALA A 46 -2.75 14.09 18.10
C ALA A 46 -1.98 13.08 17.24
N ARG A 47 -0.98 12.40 17.81
CA ARG A 47 -0.25 11.31 17.14
C ARG A 47 -1.12 10.08 16.90
N ILE A 48 -1.98 9.72 17.85
CA ILE A 48 -2.91 8.60 17.68
C ILE A 48 -3.91 8.90 16.55
N LEU A 49 -4.49 10.10 16.56
CA LEU A 49 -5.39 10.55 15.51
C LEU A 49 -4.69 10.59 14.14
N GLN A 50 -3.43 11.02 14.11
CA GLN A 50 -2.59 10.97 12.92
C GLN A 50 -2.45 9.53 12.39
N VAL A 51 -2.07 8.58 13.24
CA VAL A 51 -1.91 7.18 12.85
C VAL A 51 -3.24 6.60 12.34
N ILE A 52 -4.35 6.84 13.03
CA ILE A 52 -5.68 6.38 12.59
C ILE A 52 -6.04 7.00 11.24
N GLY A 53 -5.83 8.31 11.09
CA GLY A 53 -6.15 9.04 9.87
C GLY A 53 -5.34 8.57 8.67
N LEU A 54 -4.03 8.38 8.84
CA LEU A 54 -3.14 7.86 7.80
C LEU A 54 -3.47 6.40 7.46
N THR A 55 -3.73 5.56 8.47
CA THR A 55 -4.12 4.16 8.29
C THR A 55 -5.43 4.04 7.52
N ASN A 56 -6.44 4.86 7.85
CA ASN A 56 -7.71 4.85 7.14
C ASN A 56 -7.56 5.40 5.72
N ARG A 57 -6.79 6.49 5.53
CA ARG A 57 -6.57 7.11 4.23
C ARG A 57 -5.83 6.19 3.26
N HIS A 58 -4.80 5.49 3.73
CA HIS A 58 -3.90 4.72 2.87
C HIS A 58 -4.05 3.20 2.99
N GLY A 59 -4.79 2.69 3.98
CA GLY A 59 -4.90 1.26 4.23
C GLY A 59 -5.47 0.48 3.05
N LYS A 60 -6.50 1.01 2.39
CA LYS A 60 -7.06 0.39 1.18
C LYS A 60 -6.05 0.39 0.03
N ALA A 61 -5.42 1.53 -0.24
CA ALA A 61 -4.43 1.65 -1.32
C ALA A 61 -3.22 0.73 -1.08
N TYR A 62 -2.78 0.60 0.17
CA TYR A 62 -1.73 -0.33 0.55
C TYR A 62 -2.15 -1.79 0.32
N LEU A 63 -3.36 -2.18 0.72
CA LEU A 63 -3.87 -3.53 0.48
C LEU A 63 -3.95 -3.86 -1.02
N GLU A 64 -4.47 -2.93 -1.83
CA GLU A 64 -4.56 -3.09 -3.28
C GLU A 64 -3.16 -3.18 -3.92
N PHE A 65 -2.20 -2.39 -3.41
CA PHE A 65 -0.82 -2.45 -3.84
C PHE A 65 -0.16 -3.80 -3.49
N ASP A 66 -0.33 -4.29 -2.26
CA ASP A 66 0.18 -5.60 -1.86
C ASP A 66 -0.40 -6.72 -2.73
N GLN A 67 -1.72 -6.69 -2.98
CA GLN A 67 -2.37 -7.64 -3.89
C GLN A 67 -1.80 -7.60 -5.31
N LEU A 68 -1.52 -6.40 -5.83
CA LEU A 68 -0.89 -6.22 -7.14
C LEU A 68 0.52 -6.81 -7.17
N VAL A 69 1.35 -6.53 -6.15
CA VAL A 69 2.71 -7.07 -6.00
C VAL A 69 2.68 -8.60 -5.99
N GLN A 70 1.79 -9.21 -5.19
CA GLN A 70 1.63 -10.67 -5.14
C GLN A 70 1.17 -11.26 -6.48
N LEU A 71 0.31 -10.56 -7.21
CA LEU A 71 -0.13 -10.97 -8.55
C LEU A 71 1.02 -10.92 -9.56
N LEU A 72 1.81 -9.83 -9.55
CA LEU A 72 2.96 -9.65 -10.43
C LEU A 72 4.04 -10.70 -10.18
N LYS A 73 4.24 -11.11 -8.92
CA LYS A 73 5.14 -12.21 -8.56
C LYS A 73 4.72 -13.54 -9.20
N LYS A 74 3.41 -13.86 -9.19
CA LYS A 74 2.89 -15.06 -9.87
C LYS A 74 3.03 -14.95 -11.38
N TRP A 75 2.76 -13.75 -11.91
CA TRP A 75 2.88 -13.46 -13.33
C TRP A 75 4.32 -13.63 -13.84
N GLU A 76 5.34 -13.25 -13.06
CA GLU A 76 6.76 -13.41 -13.42
C GLU A 76 7.14 -14.85 -13.76
N THR A 77 6.67 -15.81 -12.95
CA THR A 77 6.92 -17.24 -13.19
C THR A 77 6.32 -17.68 -14.52
N LEU A 78 5.10 -17.26 -14.84
CA LEU A 78 4.44 -17.56 -16.11
C LEU A 78 5.17 -16.90 -17.29
N TYR A 79 5.59 -15.64 -17.13
CA TYR A 79 6.38 -14.92 -18.12
C TYR A 79 7.68 -15.67 -18.44
N LYS A 80 8.43 -16.09 -17.41
CA LYS A 80 9.68 -16.85 -17.57
C LYS A 80 9.45 -18.17 -18.31
N ALA A 81 8.36 -18.88 -18.01
CA ALA A 81 8.00 -20.11 -18.71
C ALA A 81 7.69 -19.87 -20.19
N ILE A 82 6.90 -18.83 -20.50
CA ILE A 82 6.58 -18.46 -21.90
C ILE A 82 7.85 -18.06 -22.65
N ALA A 83 8.71 -17.25 -22.02
CA ALA A 83 9.96 -16.80 -22.62
C ALA A 83 10.89 -18.00 -22.93
N LEU A 84 10.99 -18.97 -22.01
CA LEU A 84 11.76 -20.19 -22.20
C LEU A 84 11.22 -21.03 -23.37
N VAL A 85 9.91 -21.25 -23.43
CA VAL A 85 9.27 -21.96 -24.56
C VAL A 85 9.54 -21.24 -25.88
N ARG A 86 9.40 -19.91 -25.93
CA ARG A 86 9.70 -19.15 -27.16
C ARG A 86 11.18 -19.20 -27.56
N GLN A 87 12.09 -19.37 -26.60
CA GLN A 87 13.52 -19.52 -26.86
C GLN A 87 13.87 -20.92 -27.39
N GLU A 88 13.18 -21.96 -26.93
CA GLU A 88 13.40 -23.34 -27.36
C GLU A 88 12.77 -23.65 -28.72
N TYR A 89 11.59 -23.09 -29.00
CA TYR A 89 10.83 -23.34 -30.22
C TYR A 89 10.93 -22.17 -31.20
N THR A 90 11.97 -22.21 -32.02
CA THR A 90 12.30 -21.17 -33.01
C THR A 90 11.82 -21.53 -34.43
N GLU A 91 11.56 -20.50 -35.26
CA GLU A 91 11.03 -20.65 -36.63
C GLU A 91 11.91 -21.43 -37.59
N ASP A 92 13.21 -21.54 -37.32
CA ASP A 92 14.15 -22.35 -38.10
C ASP A 92 13.93 -23.85 -37.91
N LYS A 93 13.32 -24.27 -36.80
CA LYS A 93 13.12 -25.69 -36.43
C LYS A 93 11.66 -26.09 -36.38
N TYR A 94 10.75 -25.14 -36.17
CA TYR A 94 9.33 -25.42 -35.92
C TYR A 94 8.43 -24.45 -36.67
N SER A 95 7.26 -24.95 -37.07
CA SER A 95 6.14 -24.08 -37.47
C SER A 95 5.49 -23.53 -36.20
N VAL A 96 5.81 -22.28 -35.86
CA VAL A 96 5.26 -21.62 -34.66
C VAL A 96 4.03 -20.77 -34.99
N PRO A 97 3.01 -20.76 -34.12
CA PRO A 97 1.84 -19.90 -34.28
C PRO A 97 2.19 -18.40 -34.26
N ALA A 98 1.35 -17.56 -34.87
CA ALA A 98 1.58 -16.11 -34.93
C ALA A 98 1.61 -15.45 -33.54
N GLU A 99 0.95 -16.05 -32.56
CA GLU A 99 0.90 -15.65 -31.16
C GLU A 99 2.29 -15.65 -30.49
N PHE A 100 3.25 -16.43 -31.00
CA PHE A 100 4.64 -16.42 -30.50
C PHE A 100 5.35 -15.09 -30.76
N LYS A 101 4.88 -14.32 -31.75
CA LYS A 101 5.41 -13.00 -32.11
C LYS A 101 4.78 -11.85 -31.32
N GLN A 102 3.67 -12.10 -30.63
CA GLN A 102 2.96 -11.08 -29.89
C GLN A 102 3.67 -10.77 -28.57
N ASP A 103 3.64 -9.50 -28.16
CA ASP A 103 4.16 -9.09 -26.86
C ASP A 103 3.44 -9.83 -25.72
N ILE A 104 4.20 -10.23 -24.71
CA ILE A 104 3.62 -10.89 -23.53
C ILE A 104 2.91 -9.80 -22.70
N PRO A 105 1.58 -9.90 -22.50
CA PRO A 105 0.82 -8.86 -21.84
C PRO A 105 1.23 -8.72 -20.37
N GLY A 106 1.25 -7.49 -19.87
CA GLY A 106 1.59 -7.18 -18.48
C GLY A 106 3.05 -6.84 -18.23
N TRP A 107 3.93 -6.96 -19.24
CA TRP A 107 5.36 -6.64 -19.10
C TRP A 107 5.62 -5.20 -18.62
N ASN A 108 4.99 -4.20 -19.24
CA ASN A 108 5.16 -2.80 -18.82
C ASN A 108 4.70 -2.55 -17.39
N THR A 109 3.61 -3.19 -16.97
CA THR A 109 3.10 -3.12 -15.60
C THR A 109 4.08 -3.77 -14.63
N TYR A 110 4.59 -4.96 -14.96
CA TYR A 110 5.61 -5.63 -14.16
C TYR A 110 6.86 -4.76 -14.00
N GLN A 111 7.40 -4.22 -15.08
CA GLN A 111 8.58 -3.34 -15.03
C GLN A 111 8.37 -2.12 -14.14
N LYS A 112 7.19 -1.49 -14.21
CA LYS A 112 6.85 -0.34 -13.37
C LYS A 112 6.96 -0.63 -11.88
N TYR A 113 6.65 -1.85 -11.45
CA TYR A 113 6.63 -2.24 -10.05
C TYR A 113 7.77 -3.16 -9.64
N ALA A 114 8.72 -3.45 -10.54
CA ALA A 114 9.80 -4.40 -10.32
C ALA A 114 10.67 -4.07 -9.10
N GLU A 115 10.85 -2.78 -8.78
CA GLU A 115 11.59 -2.34 -7.59
C GLU A 115 10.89 -2.67 -6.25
N TYR A 116 9.59 -2.99 -6.29
CA TYR A 116 8.79 -3.41 -5.14
C TYR A 116 8.52 -4.92 -5.12
N LEU A 117 9.09 -5.64 -6.10
CA LEU A 117 9.12 -7.10 -6.11
C LEU A 117 10.37 -7.73 -5.46
N PRO A 118 11.38 -7.03 -4.89
CA PRO A 118 12.54 -7.72 -4.36
C PRO A 118 12.08 -8.65 -3.25
N ASP A 119 12.53 -9.89 -3.38
CA ASP A 119 12.29 -10.97 -2.46
C ASP A 119 12.67 -10.59 -1.02
N LEU A 120 12.00 -11.22 -0.06
CA LEU A 120 12.29 -11.25 1.38
C LEU A 120 13.78 -11.12 1.74
#